data_AF-A0A3N0XNG2-F1
#
_entry.id   AF-A0A3N0XNG2-F1
#
_cell.length_a   1.000
_cell.length_b   1.000
_cell.length_c   1.000
_cell.angle_alpha   90.00
_cell.angle_beta   90.00
_cell.angle_gamma   90.00
#
_symmetry.space_group_name_H-M   'P 1'
#
loop_
_entity.id
_entity.type
_entity.pdbx_description
1 polymer ?
#
loop_
_entity_poly.entity_id
_entity_poly.type
_entity_poly.pdbx_seq_one_letter_code
_entity_poly.pdbx_strand_id
1 'polypeptide(L)'
;MTLTHSQQTRCRNNNMAGNSKEQQLSLRVYNTLQSLGCPLVDGLYLREADSVQELLCSPSLHRTDILKWICTREKLSKIKAAQNENLIQELTRFGNEMMLCKANDQDLIKDVKKAVLEDMTAVGKEAGLKSFEQVKDLYLHPEMFSVSNGLLTPTLKSKRVDLRRLFGEQIAQMYSKSSI
;
A
#
# COMPACT_ATOMS: atom_id res chain seq x y z
N MET A 1 32.19 24.93 -41.32
CA MET A 1 31.94 26.23 -40.69
C MET A 1 30.45 26.33 -40.41
N THR A 2 30.00 25.79 -39.28
CA THR A 2 29.59 26.54 -38.07
C THR A 2 28.34 27.41 -38.27
N LEU A 3 27.18 26.82 -37.98
CA LEU A 3 25.99 27.52 -37.49
C LEU A 3 26.08 27.52 -35.95
N THR A 4 26.17 28.71 -35.38
CA THR A 4 26.33 28.92 -33.94
C THR A 4 24.99 28.94 -33.20
N HIS A 5 25.01 28.26 -32.06
CA HIS A 5 24.07 28.25 -30.94
C HIS A 5 23.43 29.61 -30.61
N SER A 6 22.13 29.57 -30.35
CA SER A 6 21.49 30.42 -29.35
C SER A 6 20.39 29.62 -28.64
N GLN A 7 20.66 29.11 -27.45
CA GLN A 7 19.67 29.01 -26.38
C GLN A 7 20.37 29.20 -25.02
N GLN A 8 20.05 30.34 -24.44
CA GLN A 8 19.62 30.56 -23.06
C GLN A 8 20.41 29.96 -21.88
N THR A 9 20.69 30.87 -20.95
CA THR A 9 20.90 30.70 -19.50
C THR A 9 22.26 30.24 -19.00
N ARG A 10 23.14 31.23 -19.02
CA ARG A 10 24.22 31.48 -18.05
C ARG A 10 23.67 31.46 -16.61
N CYS A 11 24.11 30.48 -15.82
CA CYS A 11 24.45 30.67 -14.41
C CYS A 11 25.68 29.82 -14.11
N ARG A 12 26.87 30.40 -14.34
CA ARG A 12 28.09 29.95 -13.68
C ARG A 12 28.02 30.46 -12.24
N ASN A 13 28.12 29.56 -11.28
CA ASN A 13 28.80 29.84 -10.03
C ASN A 13 29.72 28.66 -9.73
N ASN A 14 31.02 28.87 -9.97
CA ASN A 14 32.06 28.05 -9.38
C ASN A 14 32.14 28.41 -7.90
N ASN A 15 32.02 27.43 -6.99
CA ASN A 15 32.60 27.48 -5.66
C ASN A 15 32.91 26.05 -5.20
N MET A 16 34.20 25.73 -5.02
CA MET A 16 34.63 24.56 -4.26
C MET A 16 34.60 24.91 -2.76
N ALA A 17 33.83 24.17 -1.95
CA ALA A 17 34.23 23.68 -0.62
C ALA A 17 32.99 23.20 0.18
N GLY A 18 32.87 21.87 0.31
CA GLY A 18 31.98 21.21 1.27
C GLY A 18 30.62 20.83 0.69
N ASN A 19 30.32 19.52 0.64
CA ASN A 19 28.97 19.07 0.35
C ASN A 19 28.00 19.72 1.35
N SER A 20 26.94 20.34 0.83
CA SER A 20 25.85 20.86 1.64
C SER A 20 25.28 19.77 2.55
N LYS A 21 24.68 20.13 3.69
CA LYS A 21 24.02 19.17 4.58
C LYS A 21 23.00 18.31 3.84
N GLU A 22 22.29 18.89 2.87
CA GLU A 22 21.32 18.19 2.03
C GLU A 22 21.97 17.14 1.12
N GLN A 23 23.16 17.45 0.58
CA GLN A 23 23.93 16.53 -0.27
C GLN A 23 24.47 15.35 0.52
N GLN A 24 24.94 15.61 1.75
CA GLN A 24 25.39 14.56 2.66
C GLN A 24 24.23 13.63 3.05
N LEU A 25 23.06 14.19 3.33
CA LEU A 25 21.85 13.41 3.63
C LEU A 25 21.41 12.59 2.41
N SER A 26 21.43 13.18 1.22
CA SER A 26 21.07 12.52 -0.03
C SER A 26 21.98 11.31 -0.30
N LEU A 27 23.30 11.47 -0.15
CA LEU A 27 24.26 10.37 -0.25
C LEU A 27 24.00 9.27 0.78
N ARG A 28 23.70 9.63 2.03
CA ARG A 28 23.39 8.65 3.08
C ARG A 28 22.12 7.85 2.74
N VAL A 29 21.07 8.53 2.29
CA VAL A 29 19.82 7.88 1.86
C VAL A 29 20.10 6.95 0.68
N TYR A 30 20.82 7.41 -0.32
CA TYR A 30 21.15 6.63 -1.52
C TYR A 30 21.96 5.36 -1.20
N ASN A 31 23.00 5.47 -0.38
CA ASN A 31 23.77 4.31 0.07
C ASN A 31 22.91 3.32 0.88
N THR A 32 21.95 3.84 1.65
CA THR A 32 20.99 3.02 2.38
C THR A 32 20.03 2.31 1.42
N LEU A 33 19.57 2.95 0.35
CA LEU A 33 18.75 2.31 -0.68
C LEU A 33 19.50 1.17 -1.37
N GLN A 34 20.78 1.37 -1.68
CA GLN A 34 21.62 0.34 -2.27
C GLN A 34 21.84 -0.84 -1.32
N SER A 35 22.20 -0.58 -0.06
CA SER A 35 22.42 -1.66 0.93
C SER A 35 21.16 -2.46 1.21
N LEU A 36 20.01 -1.82 1.06
CA LEU A 36 18.69 -2.43 1.19
C LEU A 36 18.20 -3.14 -0.08
N GLY A 37 18.97 -3.16 -1.17
CA GLY A 37 18.63 -3.83 -2.42
C GLY A 37 17.47 -3.18 -3.17
N CYS A 38 17.41 -1.84 -3.18
CA CYS A 38 16.40 -1.12 -3.95
C CYS A 38 16.60 -1.30 -5.45
N PRO A 39 15.65 -1.95 -6.17
CA PRO A 39 15.80 -2.23 -7.61
C PRO A 39 15.78 -0.95 -8.45
N LEU A 40 15.26 0.15 -7.90
CA LEU A 40 15.17 1.44 -8.60
C LEU A 40 16.47 2.24 -8.54
N VAL A 41 17.44 1.84 -7.72
CA VAL A 41 18.79 2.42 -7.74
C VAL A 41 19.85 1.37 -8.12
N ASP A 42 19.44 0.14 -8.39
CA ASP A 42 20.33 -0.90 -8.86
C ASP A 42 20.85 -0.55 -10.26
N GLY A 43 22.17 -0.68 -10.46
CA GLY A 43 22.84 -0.26 -11.69
C GLY A 43 22.97 1.25 -11.91
N LEU A 44 22.41 2.11 -11.04
CA LEU A 44 22.75 3.53 -11.04
C LEU A 44 24.09 3.69 -10.30
N TYR A 45 25.15 4.04 -11.01
CA TYR A 45 26.49 4.22 -10.43
C TYR A 45 26.78 5.70 -10.14
N LEU A 46 25.89 6.37 -9.41
CA LEU A 46 26.05 7.79 -9.08
C LEU A 46 27.14 7.97 -8.00
N ARG A 47 28.18 8.73 -8.32
CA ARG A 47 29.33 9.00 -7.42
C ARG A 47 29.35 10.43 -6.88
N GLU A 48 28.64 11.34 -7.54
CA GLU A 48 28.63 12.76 -7.24
C GLU A 48 27.43 13.12 -6.38
N ALA A 49 27.67 13.93 -5.35
CA ALA A 49 26.64 14.30 -4.37
C ALA A 49 25.49 15.09 -5.01
N ASP A 50 25.81 15.91 -6.01
CA ASP A 50 24.85 16.71 -6.78
C ASP A 50 23.90 15.82 -7.57
N SER A 51 24.42 14.80 -8.27
CA SER A 51 23.59 13.87 -9.04
C SER A 51 22.66 13.05 -8.15
N VAL A 52 23.12 12.67 -6.96
CA VAL A 52 22.30 11.94 -5.99
C VAL A 52 21.22 12.83 -5.39
N GLN A 53 21.55 14.09 -5.06
CA GLN A 53 20.58 15.06 -4.60
C GLN A 53 19.54 15.33 -5.68
N GLU A 54 19.95 15.52 -6.94
CA GLU A 54 19.05 15.73 -8.08
C GLU A 54 18.07 14.55 -8.22
N LEU A 55 18.57 13.31 -8.17
CA LEU A 55 17.74 12.10 -8.25
C LEU A 55 16.68 12.03 -7.13
N LEU A 56 17.06 12.33 -5.89
CA LEU A 56 16.20 12.13 -4.72
C LEU A 56 15.31 13.33 -4.39
N CYS A 57 15.75 14.54 -4.75
CA CYS A 57 15.14 15.80 -4.32
C CYS A 57 14.42 16.53 -5.46
N SER A 58 14.74 16.28 -6.74
CA SER A 58 14.03 16.90 -7.85
C SER A 58 12.78 16.12 -8.27
N PRO A 59 11.68 16.79 -8.64
CA PRO A 59 10.47 16.12 -9.11
C PRO A 59 10.72 15.30 -10.39
N SER A 60 10.54 13.98 -10.30
CA SER A 60 10.61 13.07 -11.44
C SER A 60 9.79 11.81 -11.18
N LEU A 61 9.48 11.06 -12.25
CA LEU A 61 8.81 9.76 -12.14
C LEU A 61 9.67 8.79 -11.32
N HIS A 62 10.98 8.76 -11.60
CA HIS A 62 11.95 7.90 -10.91
C HIS A 62 12.03 8.20 -9.41
N ARG A 63 12.08 9.48 -9.04
CA ARG A 63 12.04 9.94 -7.64
C ARG A 63 10.74 9.51 -6.95
N THR A 64 9.61 9.61 -7.66
CA THR A 64 8.30 9.19 -7.16
C THR A 64 8.25 7.70 -6.90
N ASP A 65 8.81 6.88 -7.79
CA ASP A 65 8.83 5.43 -7.62
C ASP A 65 9.79 4.98 -6.51
N ILE A 66 10.93 5.67 -6.35
CA ILE A 66 11.82 5.48 -5.19
C ILE A 66 11.07 5.79 -3.89
N LEU A 67 10.34 6.91 -3.82
CA LEU A 67 9.55 7.27 -2.64
C LEU A 67 8.44 6.24 -2.36
N LYS A 68 7.75 5.73 -3.39
CA LYS A 68 6.78 4.63 -3.24
C LYS A 68 7.44 3.40 -2.65
N TRP A 69 8.60 2.99 -3.17
CA TRP A 69 9.31 1.79 -2.71
C TRP A 69 9.79 1.90 -1.25
N ILE A 70 10.37 3.04 -0.86
CA ILE A 70 10.73 3.34 0.54
C ILE A 70 9.50 3.20 1.43
N CYS A 71 8.41 3.85 1.01
CA CYS A 71 7.13 3.83 1.71
C CYS A 71 6.53 2.42 1.83
N THR A 72 6.80 1.50 0.91
CA THR A 72 6.29 0.12 0.98
C THR A 72 7.13 -0.75 1.94
N ARG A 73 8.44 -0.56 2.02
CA ARG A 73 9.34 -1.41 2.84
C ARG A 73 9.37 -1.09 4.32
N GLU A 74 9.36 0.19 4.68
CA GLU A 74 9.23 0.62 6.08
C GLU A 74 7.90 0.18 6.72
N LYS A 75 6.90 -0.16 5.89
CA LYS A 75 5.57 -0.58 6.32
C LYS A 75 5.42 -2.10 6.39
N LEU A 76 6.05 -2.85 5.49
CA LEU A 76 5.98 -4.31 5.50
C LEU A 76 6.79 -4.96 6.64
N SER A 77 7.88 -4.32 7.08
CA SER A 77 8.69 -4.80 8.22
C SER A 77 7.95 -4.72 9.56
N LYS A 78 7.01 -3.77 9.71
CA LYS A 78 6.18 -3.61 10.90
C LYS A 78 4.93 -4.50 10.87
N ILE A 79 4.28 -4.60 9.69
CA ILE A 79 3.09 -5.45 9.49
C ILE A 79 3.40 -6.95 9.69
N LYS A 80 4.61 -7.41 9.36
CA LYS A 80 5.02 -8.82 9.62
C LYS A 80 5.27 -9.15 11.09
N ALA A 81 5.49 -8.14 11.95
CA ALA A 81 5.83 -8.35 13.36
C ALA A 81 4.60 -8.35 14.29
N ALA A 82 3.46 -7.80 13.85
CA ALA A 82 2.25 -7.70 14.66
C ALA A 82 1.24 -8.78 14.29
N GLN A 83 0.93 -9.66 15.24
CA GLN A 83 -0.18 -10.61 15.15
C GLN A 83 -1.54 -9.85 15.11
N ASN A 84 -2.38 -10.33 14.19
CA ASN A 84 -3.78 -10.10 13.80
C ASN A 84 -4.80 -9.20 14.55
N GLU A 85 -4.53 -8.52 15.67
CA GLU A 85 -5.57 -7.67 16.31
C GLU A 85 -5.51 -6.18 15.95
N ASN A 86 -4.40 -5.68 15.41
CA ASN A 86 -4.22 -4.25 15.14
C ASN A 86 -4.14 -3.85 13.65
N LEU A 87 -4.43 -4.76 12.72
CA LEU A 87 -4.35 -4.50 11.29
C LEU A 87 -5.25 -3.33 10.85
N ILE A 88 -6.44 -3.21 11.43
CA ILE A 88 -7.37 -2.11 11.15
C ILE A 88 -6.82 -0.77 11.63
N GLN A 89 -6.26 -0.71 12.84
CA GLN A 89 -5.65 0.52 13.35
C GLN A 89 -4.41 0.92 12.55
N GLU A 90 -3.59 -0.05 12.13
CA GLU A 90 -2.41 0.23 11.30
C GLU A 90 -2.80 0.68 9.89
N LEU A 91 -3.81 0.08 9.27
CA LEU A 91 -4.34 0.49 7.97
C LEU A 91 -4.98 1.88 8.03
N THR A 92 -5.77 2.19 9.06
CA THR A 92 -6.37 3.52 9.24
C THR A 92 -5.31 4.57 9.55
N ARG A 93 -4.31 4.27 10.41
CA ARG A 93 -3.16 5.15 10.65
C ARG A 93 -2.40 5.41 9.36
N PHE A 94 -2.18 4.36 8.58
CA PHE A 94 -1.45 4.45 7.33
C PHE A 94 -2.20 5.27 6.27
N GLY A 95 -3.49 5.01 6.09
CA GLY A 95 -4.34 5.81 5.21
C GLY A 95 -4.37 7.28 5.62
N ASN A 96 -4.32 7.58 6.93
CA ASN A 96 -4.19 8.95 7.43
C ASN A 96 -2.82 9.58 7.14
N GLU A 97 -1.72 8.85 7.36
CA GLU A 97 -0.36 9.35 7.04
C GLU A 97 -0.18 9.62 5.54
N MET A 98 -0.90 8.90 4.68
CA MET A 98 -0.90 9.12 3.22
C MET A 98 -1.99 10.10 2.74
N MET A 99 -2.76 10.71 3.66
CA MET A 99 -3.90 11.56 3.35
C MET A 99 -4.99 10.89 2.46
N LEU A 100 -5.10 9.57 2.53
CA LEU A 100 -6.14 8.79 1.86
C LEU A 100 -7.43 8.71 2.70
N CYS A 101 -7.31 8.79 4.02
CA CYS A 101 -8.43 8.83 4.97
C CYS A 101 -8.03 9.66 6.21
N LYS A 102 -8.94 9.95 7.15
CA LYS A 102 -8.63 10.68 8.39
C LYS A 102 -8.26 9.71 9.53
N ALA A 103 -7.52 10.21 10.53
CA ALA A 103 -7.00 9.41 11.66
C ALA A 103 -8.06 8.64 12.47
N ASN A 104 -9.33 9.07 12.39
CA ASN A 104 -10.47 8.48 13.09
C ASN A 104 -11.43 7.73 12.17
N ASP A 105 -11.04 7.44 10.93
CA ASP A 105 -11.85 6.70 9.96
C ASP A 105 -11.88 5.18 10.28
N GLN A 106 -12.21 4.82 11.52
CA GLN A 106 -12.77 3.48 11.80
C GLN A 106 -14.14 3.32 11.14
N ASP A 107 -14.86 4.43 10.97
CA ASP A 107 -16.11 4.46 10.23
C ASP A 107 -15.92 4.11 8.76
N LEU A 108 -14.76 4.37 8.12
CA LEU A 108 -14.53 3.96 6.73
C LEU A 108 -14.64 2.44 6.53
N ILE A 109 -14.21 1.61 7.50
CA ILE A 109 -14.34 0.14 7.39
C ILE A 109 -15.77 -0.31 7.75
N LYS A 110 -16.42 0.33 8.72
CA LYS A 110 -17.85 0.11 8.98
C LYS A 110 -18.69 0.51 7.78
N ASP A 111 -18.31 1.57 7.09
CA ASP A 111 -18.91 2.10 5.87
C ASP A 111 -18.66 1.17 4.71
N VAL A 112 -17.47 0.55 4.58
CA VAL A 112 -17.24 -0.48 3.57
C VAL A 112 -18.12 -1.71 3.81
N LYS A 113 -18.17 -2.22 5.05
CA LYS A 113 -19.04 -3.35 5.40
C LYS A 113 -20.51 -3.03 5.14
N LYS A 114 -20.95 -1.83 5.53
CA LYS A 114 -22.30 -1.33 5.31
C LYS A 114 -22.61 -1.17 3.83
N ALA A 115 -21.74 -0.53 3.06
CA ALA A 115 -21.89 -0.32 1.63
C ALA A 115 -21.98 -1.65 0.88
N VAL A 116 -21.14 -2.63 1.21
CA VAL A 116 -21.20 -3.98 0.63
C VAL A 116 -22.52 -4.67 0.99
N LEU A 117 -22.97 -4.60 2.25
CA LEU A 117 -24.26 -5.19 2.65
C LEU A 117 -25.45 -4.52 1.96
N GLU A 118 -25.43 -3.20 1.81
CA GLU A 118 -26.47 -2.44 1.12
C GLU A 118 -26.54 -2.82 -0.36
N ASP A 119 -25.40 -2.92 -1.04
CA ASP A 119 -25.30 -3.35 -2.43
C ASP A 119 -25.78 -4.80 -2.62
N MET A 120 -25.32 -5.73 -1.78
CA MET A 120 -25.79 -7.12 -1.78
C MET A 120 -27.30 -7.21 -1.57
N THR A 121 -27.84 -6.40 -0.66
CA THR A 121 -29.28 -6.34 -0.39
C THR A 121 -30.05 -5.80 -1.60
N ALA A 122 -29.53 -4.75 -2.26
CA ALA A 122 -30.13 -4.18 -3.45
C ALA A 122 -30.18 -5.20 -4.60
N VAL A 123 -29.05 -5.84 -4.91
CA VAL A 123 -28.95 -6.90 -5.93
C VAL A 123 -29.89 -8.06 -5.62
N GLY A 124 -29.92 -8.50 -4.36
CA GLY A 124 -30.81 -9.60 -3.97
C GLY A 124 -32.29 -9.23 -4.06
N LYS A 125 -32.68 -7.98 -3.76
CA LYS A 125 -34.06 -7.50 -3.90
C LYS A 125 -34.47 -7.44 -5.38
N GLU A 126 -33.58 -6.93 -6.24
CA GLU A 126 -33.79 -6.89 -7.68
C GLU A 126 -33.93 -8.30 -8.27
N ALA A 127 -33.16 -9.27 -7.76
CA ALA A 127 -33.26 -10.68 -8.13
C ALA A 127 -34.46 -11.42 -7.50
N GLY A 128 -35.27 -10.76 -6.67
CA GLY A 128 -36.45 -11.37 -6.03
C GLY A 128 -36.15 -12.29 -4.85
N LEU A 129 -34.96 -12.21 -4.24
CA LEU A 129 -34.57 -13.01 -3.07
C LEU A 129 -35.38 -12.62 -1.83
N LYS A 130 -35.83 -13.63 -1.09
CA LYS A 130 -36.59 -13.45 0.15
C LYS A 130 -35.69 -12.97 1.28
N SER A 131 -36.30 -12.39 2.31
CA SER A 131 -35.56 -11.82 3.45
C SER A 131 -34.65 -12.80 4.18
N PHE A 132 -34.95 -14.11 4.14
CA PHE A 132 -34.14 -15.18 4.74
C PHE A 132 -33.02 -15.70 3.83
N GLU A 133 -33.05 -15.37 2.53
CA GLU A 133 -31.98 -15.68 1.57
C GLU A 133 -30.93 -14.56 1.52
N GLN A 134 -31.27 -13.38 2.06
CA GLN A 134 -30.42 -12.20 2.13
C GLN A 134 -29.41 -12.27 3.28
N VAL A 135 -28.15 -11.96 2.98
CA VAL A 135 -27.06 -11.92 3.98
C VAL A 135 -27.33 -10.84 5.03
N LYS A 136 -27.19 -11.20 6.31
CA LYS A 136 -27.46 -10.31 7.46
C LYS A 136 -26.22 -9.69 8.07
N ASP A 137 -25.08 -10.37 7.93
CA ASP A 137 -23.81 -9.90 8.42
C ASP A 137 -22.67 -10.46 7.56
N LEU A 138 -21.52 -9.77 7.55
CA LEU A 138 -20.34 -10.19 6.80
C LEU A 138 -19.03 -9.93 7.58
N TYR A 139 -18.00 -10.68 7.20
CA TYR A 139 -16.63 -10.51 7.67
C TYR A 139 -15.74 -10.16 6.48
N LEU A 140 -15.01 -9.05 6.58
CA LEU A 140 -14.06 -8.62 5.55
C LEU A 140 -12.70 -9.26 5.83
N HIS A 141 -12.22 -10.08 4.91
CA HIS A 141 -10.92 -10.72 4.99
C HIS A 141 -9.94 -10.02 4.02
N PRO A 142 -8.74 -9.60 4.47
CA PRO A 142 -7.81 -8.82 3.64
C PRO A 142 -7.12 -9.66 2.54
N GLU A 143 -7.09 -10.98 2.66
CA GLU A 143 -6.45 -11.86 1.69
C GLU A 143 -7.51 -12.45 0.72
N MET A 144 -7.22 -12.41 -0.58
CA MET A 144 -8.09 -13.05 -1.58
C MET A 144 -7.98 -14.57 -1.53
N PHE A 145 -9.05 -15.28 -1.85
CA PHE A 145 -8.97 -16.73 -2.04
C PHE A 145 -8.14 -17.03 -3.28
N SER A 146 -7.21 -17.97 -3.17
CA SER A 146 -6.34 -18.36 -4.27
C SER A 146 -6.11 -19.87 -4.28
N VAL A 147 -5.57 -20.36 -5.39
CA VAL A 147 -5.08 -21.75 -5.45
C VAL A 147 -3.84 -21.90 -4.56
N SER A 148 -2.99 -20.87 -4.49
CA SER A 148 -1.74 -20.87 -3.73
C SER A 148 -1.94 -20.90 -2.21
N ASN A 149 -2.95 -20.20 -1.68
CA ASN A 149 -3.32 -20.31 -0.25
C ASN A 149 -4.25 -21.48 0.04
N GLY A 150 -4.52 -22.33 -0.96
CA GLY A 150 -5.27 -23.56 -0.78
C GLY A 150 -6.77 -23.38 -0.58
N LEU A 151 -7.32 -22.17 -0.74
CA LEU A 151 -8.76 -21.89 -0.54
C LEU A 151 -9.60 -22.10 -1.80
N LEU A 152 -8.97 -22.16 -2.97
CA LEU A 152 -9.61 -22.52 -4.24
C LEU A 152 -9.12 -23.87 -4.78
N THR A 153 -9.97 -24.53 -5.57
CA THR A 153 -9.56 -25.61 -6.47
C THR A 153 -8.74 -25.04 -7.63
N PRO A 154 -7.99 -25.87 -8.38
CA PRO A 154 -7.32 -25.43 -9.61
C PRO A 154 -8.26 -24.79 -10.64
N THR A 155 -9.56 -25.12 -10.58
CA THR A 155 -10.63 -24.58 -11.42
C THR A 155 -11.33 -23.35 -10.80
N LEU A 156 -10.70 -22.69 -9.83
CA LEU A 156 -11.17 -21.47 -9.17
C LEU A 156 -12.51 -21.63 -8.43
N LYS A 157 -12.85 -22.85 -8.01
CA LYS A 157 -14.02 -23.10 -7.14
C LYS A 157 -13.61 -23.05 -5.67
N SER A 158 -14.44 -22.44 -4.85
CA SER A 158 -14.25 -22.37 -3.39
C SER A 158 -14.18 -23.76 -2.75
N LYS A 159 -13.12 -24.03 -1.99
CA LYS A 159 -12.99 -25.26 -1.18
C LYS A 159 -13.73 -25.10 0.14
N ARG A 160 -15.02 -25.49 0.13
CA ARG A 160 -15.94 -25.25 1.25
C ARG A 160 -15.45 -25.79 2.60
N VAL A 161 -14.83 -26.98 2.63
CA VAL A 161 -14.33 -27.60 3.87
C VAL A 161 -13.21 -26.75 4.48
N ASP A 162 -12.28 -26.30 3.65
CA ASP A 162 -11.16 -25.48 4.09
C ASP A 162 -11.61 -24.09 4.52
N LEU A 163 -12.52 -23.46 3.77
CA LEU A 163 -13.10 -22.17 4.13
C LEU A 163 -13.87 -22.24 5.44
N ARG A 164 -14.67 -23.29 5.66
CA ARG A 164 -15.42 -23.48 6.91
C ARG A 164 -14.49 -23.66 8.11
N ARG A 165 -13.37 -24.36 7.93
CA ARG A 165 -12.35 -24.54 8.96
C ARG A 165 -11.63 -23.22 9.25
N LEU A 166 -11.23 -22.47 8.23
CA LEU A 166 -10.50 -21.22 8.37
C LEU A 166 -11.33 -20.12 9.03
N PHE A 167 -12.59 -19.95 8.60
CA PHE A 167 -13.46 -18.86 9.07
C PHE A 167 -14.43 -19.28 10.19
N GLY A 168 -14.23 -20.46 10.78
CA GLY A 168 -15.17 -21.04 11.75
C GLY A 168 -15.41 -20.14 12.96
N GLU A 169 -14.34 -19.57 13.52
CA GLU A 169 -14.42 -18.66 14.67
C GLU A 169 -15.16 -17.37 14.33
N GLN A 170 -14.86 -16.74 13.18
CA GLN A 170 -15.49 -15.51 12.75
C GLN A 170 -16.98 -15.72 12.47
N ILE A 171 -17.34 -16.86 11.86
CA ILE A 171 -18.74 -17.25 11.64
C ILE A 171 -19.46 -17.42 12.98
N ALA A 172 -18.87 -18.15 13.94
CA ALA A 172 -19.45 -18.33 15.26
C ALA A 172 -19.67 -16.99 15.99
N GLN A 173 -18.68 -16.08 15.92
CA GLN A 173 -18.78 -14.73 16.50
C GLN A 173 -19.87 -13.87 15.85
N MET A 174 -20.10 -13.99 14.54
CA MET A 174 -21.19 -13.29 13.87
C MET A 174 -22.55 -13.79 14.38
N TYR A 175 -22.72 -15.11 14.48
CA TYR A 175 -23.97 -15.69 14.99
C TYR A 175 -24.22 -15.37 16.47
N SER A 176 -23.19 -15.28 17.31
CA SER A 176 -23.37 -14.90 18.72
C SER A 176 -23.82 -13.45 18.90
N LYS A 177 -23.45 -12.55 17.96
CA LYS A 177 -23.85 -11.13 18.00
C LYS A 177 -25.30 -10.92 17.54
N SER A 178 -25.80 -11.79 16.67
CA SER A 178 -27.19 -11.72 16.15
C SER A 178 -28.24 -12.32 17.08
N SER A 179 -27.87 -12.72 18.31
CA SER A 179 -28.79 -13.15 19.35
C SER A 179 -29.52 -11.94 19.97
N ILE A 180 -30.57 -11.45 19.30
CA ILE A 180 -31.66 -10.63 19.86
C ILE A 180 -32.98 -11.21 19.36
#